data_AF-V9DA89-F1
#
_entry.id   AF-V9DA89-F1
#
_cell.length_a   1.000
_cell.length_b   1.000
_cell.length_c   1.000
_cell.angle_alpha   90.00
_cell.angle_beta   90.00
_cell.angle_gamma   90.00
#
_symmetry.space_group_name_H-M   'P 1'
#
loop_
_entity.id
_entity.type
_entity.pdbx_description
1 polymer ?
#
loop_
_entity_poly.entity_id
_entity_poly.type
_entity_poly.pdbx_seq_one_letter_code
_entity_poly.pdbx_strand_id
1 'polypeptide(L)'
;MAPTTAPSTPGFATFQKVLSTESLESATAYLVSLLKRRQLKGSKRCAVVTTLLLLRTVEVTKQADSERLIQRVKEVGKQLIEAAPHEPAVGNIVRRVLSIIREEDEEDAAGQRGGDDGASVADDSPLETPSETPQHLRSSVFHTLPDGLSSSSPSPQRGPGSSRPPLLTSRTGAAETAARPVTSMFSINAHPTMRHLGGVDSPSNRSGTGTPQLGASGLLPNLRPEVIHGIKEIIDEINGADDEISAAALDQIHPQESIFTYSSSLTVQRFLLRAASKRKFTVIHAEAYPNNHQQTHALLTGNQDVIAEDEDNLPNDTFSKTLTSAGITVVMIPDSAIFAAMSRASKVVVDAHAVLEDGSIVAAAGSKAVVKAAKFYRKPVIVLAPTYKLSPAYPYDPFQLIEYGDAGRVVPFQDGELRRGLDTSVRNALYDFVEAADIDLFVTNQVPAVVSTCYLYRVVRDQYDEEDVEL
;
A
#
# COMPACT_ATOMS: atom_id res chain seq x y z
N MET A 1 -28.43 -39.03 16.06
CA MET A 1 -27.02 -38.64 16.22
C MET A 1 -26.88 -37.22 15.68
N ALA A 2 -26.74 -36.22 16.55
CA ALA A 2 -26.41 -34.87 16.11
C ALA A 2 -24.93 -34.84 15.70
N PRO A 3 -24.54 -34.20 14.58
CA PRO A 3 -23.14 -34.10 14.22
C PRO A 3 -22.45 -33.18 15.24
N THR A 4 -21.59 -33.76 16.06
CA THR A 4 -20.69 -33.07 16.98
C THR A 4 -19.50 -32.53 16.20
N THR A 5 -19.71 -31.52 15.36
CA THR A 5 -18.61 -30.65 14.93
C THR A 5 -18.60 -29.48 15.89
N ALA A 6 -17.54 -29.32 16.68
CA ALA A 6 -17.35 -28.12 17.48
C ALA A 6 -17.52 -26.88 16.57
N PRO A 7 -18.20 -25.81 17.02
CA PRO A 7 -18.32 -24.60 16.23
C PRO A 7 -16.91 -24.09 15.92
N SER A 8 -16.51 -24.13 14.65
CA SER A 8 -15.22 -23.58 14.21
C SER A 8 -15.15 -22.12 14.65
N THR A 9 -14.08 -21.74 15.34
CA THR A 9 -13.84 -20.35 15.73
C THR A 9 -13.93 -19.47 14.47
N PRO A 10 -14.75 -18.40 14.48
CA PRO A 10 -14.88 -17.52 13.33
C PRO A 10 -13.55 -16.84 13.06
N GLY A 11 -13.04 -16.96 11.84
CA GLY A 11 -11.74 -16.47 11.44
C GLY A 11 -11.47 -16.67 9.96
N PHE A 12 -10.19 -16.77 9.60
CA PHE A 12 -9.75 -16.89 8.21
C PHE A 12 -10.26 -18.15 7.51
N ALA A 13 -10.08 -19.32 8.15
CA ALA A 13 -10.48 -20.61 7.57
C ALA A 13 -12.00 -20.75 7.41
N THR A 14 -12.79 -20.15 8.32
CA THR A 14 -14.25 -20.14 8.18
C THR A 14 -14.69 -19.24 7.04
N PHE A 15 -14.04 -18.09 6.86
CA PHE A 15 -14.30 -17.21 5.72
C PHE A 15 -14.01 -17.89 4.38
N GLN A 16 -12.87 -18.58 4.24
CA GLN A 16 -12.55 -19.30 3.00
C GLN A 16 -13.61 -20.35 2.65
N LYS A 17 -14.14 -21.08 3.64
CA LYS A 17 -15.24 -22.03 3.43
C LYS A 17 -16.49 -21.31 2.93
N VAL A 18 -16.92 -20.25 3.62
CA VAL A 18 -18.10 -19.45 3.25
C VAL A 18 -17.96 -18.88 1.84
N LEU A 19 -16.79 -18.36 1.48
CA LEU A 19 -16.51 -17.82 0.15
C LEU A 19 -16.70 -18.86 -0.97
N SER A 20 -16.37 -20.12 -0.69
CA SER A 20 -16.51 -21.21 -1.66
C SER A 20 -17.93 -21.78 -1.78
N THR A 21 -18.74 -21.70 -0.71
CA THR A 21 -20.05 -22.37 -0.63
C THR A 21 -21.25 -21.45 -0.80
N GLU A 22 -21.16 -20.20 -0.34
CA GLU A 22 -22.30 -19.29 -0.25
C GLU A 22 -22.36 -18.29 -1.41
N SER A 23 -23.43 -17.49 -1.44
CA SER A 23 -23.58 -16.40 -2.40
C SER A 23 -22.60 -15.26 -2.11
N LEU A 24 -22.30 -14.44 -3.12
CA LEU A 24 -21.39 -13.30 -2.97
C LEU A 24 -21.87 -12.32 -1.88
N GLU A 25 -23.17 -12.00 -1.84
CA GLU A 25 -23.74 -11.08 -0.84
C GLU A 25 -23.69 -11.63 0.58
N SER A 26 -23.84 -12.95 0.73
CA SER A 26 -23.66 -13.62 2.03
C SER A 26 -22.20 -13.57 2.47
N ALA A 27 -21.27 -13.81 1.55
CA ALA A 27 -19.83 -13.74 1.83
C ALA A 27 -19.37 -12.32 2.17
N THR A 28 -19.87 -11.29 1.47
CA THR A 28 -19.55 -9.88 1.79
C THR A 28 -20.08 -9.51 3.18
N ALA A 29 -21.34 -9.85 3.49
CA ALA A 29 -21.93 -9.59 4.80
C ALA A 29 -21.19 -10.33 5.93
N TYR A 30 -20.76 -11.56 5.68
CA TYR A 30 -19.98 -12.34 6.63
C TYR A 30 -18.61 -11.70 6.89
N LEU A 31 -17.89 -11.26 5.84
CA LEU A 31 -16.62 -10.55 6.01
C LEU A 31 -16.79 -9.25 6.80
N VAL A 32 -17.80 -8.44 6.46
CA VAL A 32 -18.14 -7.22 7.20
C VAL A 32 -18.37 -7.51 8.69
N SER A 33 -19.06 -8.61 9.00
CA SER A 33 -19.25 -9.05 10.39
C SER A 33 -17.93 -9.43 11.08
N LEU A 34 -17.04 -10.16 10.40
CA LEU A 34 -15.73 -10.53 10.95
C LEU A 34 -14.85 -9.30 11.24
N LEU A 35 -14.83 -8.33 10.32
CA LEU A 35 -14.09 -7.08 10.43
C LEU A 35 -14.62 -6.22 11.59
N LYS A 36 -15.94 -5.98 11.65
CA LYS A 36 -16.56 -5.20 12.75
C LYS A 36 -16.35 -5.82 14.13
N ARG A 37 -16.30 -7.16 14.22
CA ARG A 37 -16.08 -7.89 15.48
C ARG A 37 -14.60 -8.05 15.84
N ARG A 38 -13.67 -7.53 15.02
CA ARG A 38 -12.21 -7.72 15.17
C ARG A 38 -11.82 -9.20 15.30
N GLN A 39 -12.52 -10.08 14.59
CA GLN A 39 -12.24 -11.53 14.56
C GLN A 39 -11.19 -11.87 13.48
N LEU A 40 -11.08 -11.02 12.46
CA LEU A 40 -9.97 -11.03 11.51
C LEU A 40 -9.06 -9.87 11.85
N LYS A 41 -7.82 -10.16 12.27
CA LYS A 41 -6.79 -9.16 12.61
C LYS A 41 -5.56 -9.36 11.76
N GLY A 42 -4.79 -8.29 11.59
CA GLY A 42 -3.52 -8.29 10.88
C GLY A 42 -3.66 -7.89 9.43
N SER A 43 -2.87 -6.91 9.02
CA SER A 43 -2.92 -6.31 7.69
C SER A 43 -2.76 -7.31 6.55
N LYS A 44 -1.87 -8.30 6.68
CA LYS A 44 -1.67 -9.35 5.65
C LYS A 44 -2.94 -10.18 5.42
N ARG A 45 -3.59 -10.65 6.50
CA ARG A 45 -4.81 -11.47 6.39
C ARG A 45 -5.98 -10.66 5.84
N CYS A 46 -6.15 -9.43 6.33
CA CYS A 46 -7.16 -8.51 5.83
C CYS A 46 -6.97 -8.23 4.33
N ALA A 47 -5.72 -8.06 3.87
CA ALA A 47 -5.40 -7.88 2.45
C ALA A 47 -5.75 -9.14 1.62
N VAL A 48 -5.30 -10.33 2.04
CA VAL A 48 -5.59 -11.60 1.32
C VAL A 48 -7.09 -11.86 1.23
N VAL A 49 -7.81 -11.75 2.35
CA VAL A 49 -9.25 -11.99 2.41
C VAL A 49 -10.03 -11.02 1.54
N THR A 50 -9.67 -9.73 1.57
CA THR A 50 -10.27 -8.72 0.70
C THR A 50 -10.02 -9.06 -0.77
N THR A 51 -8.79 -9.43 -1.13
CA THR A 51 -8.42 -9.79 -2.51
C THR A 51 -9.22 -11.00 -3.01
N LEU A 52 -9.36 -12.05 -2.19
CA LEU A 52 -10.15 -13.24 -2.52
C LEU A 52 -11.64 -12.92 -2.73
N LEU A 53 -12.20 -12.01 -1.94
CA LEU A 53 -13.59 -11.57 -2.10
C LEU A 53 -13.78 -10.76 -3.38
N LEU A 54 -12.84 -9.87 -3.70
CA LEU A 54 -12.87 -9.07 -4.93
C LEU A 54 -12.68 -9.95 -6.17
N LEU A 55 -11.77 -10.94 -6.11
CA LEU A 55 -11.64 -11.96 -7.15
C LEU A 55 -12.98 -12.65 -7.43
N ARG A 56 -13.66 -13.10 -6.37
CA ARG A 56 -14.98 -13.74 -6.50
C ARG A 56 -16.03 -12.78 -7.06
N THR A 57 -15.95 -11.49 -6.72
CA THR A 57 -16.83 -10.44 -7.24
C THR A 57 -16.68 -10.31 -8.75
N VAL A 58 -15.45 -10.28 -9.26
CA VAL A 58 -15.16 -10.19 -10.71
C VAL A 58 -15.58 -11.47 -11.44
N GLU A 59 -15.33 -12.65 -10.86
CA GLU A 59 -15.74 -13.94 -11.45
C GLU A 59 -17.26 -14.08 -11.64
N VAL A 60 -18.04 -13.62 -10.64
CA VAL A 60 -19.51 -13.74 -10.65
C VAL A 60 -20.15 -12.63 -11.52
N THR A 61 -19.49 -11.48 -11.66
CA THR A 61 -20.02 -10.36 -12.44
C THR A 61 -19.87 -10.62 -13.94
N LYS A 62 -20.93 -11.19 -14.53
CA LYS A 62 -20.98 -11.53 -15.97
C LYS A 62 -21.08 -10.32 -16.91
N GLN A 63 -21.09 -9.11 -16.39
CA GLN A 63 -21.25 -7.90 -17.19
C GLN A 63 -19.99 -7.65 -18.04
N ALA A 64 -20.19 -7.14 -19.25
CA ALA A 64 -19.14 -6.86 -20.24
C ALA A 64 -18.83 -5.36 -20.32
N ASP A 65 -19.12 -4.61 -19.26
CA ASP A 65 -19.05 -3.16 -19.19
C ASP A 65 -18.11 -2.80 -18.03
N SER A 66 -16.99 -2.14 -18.34
CA SER A 66 -15.93 -1.81 -17.37
C SER A 66 -16.48 -0.88 -16.29
N GLU A 67 -17.31 0.11 -16.66
CA GLU A 67 -17.91 1.06 -15.73
C GLU A 67 -18.78 0.37 -14.67
N ARG A 68 -19.57 -0.64 -15.07
CA ARG A 68 -20.42 -1.37 -14.12
C ARG A 68 -19.60 -2.29 -13.21
N LEU A 69 -18.52 -2.87 -13.73
CA LEU A 69 -17.61 -3.68 -12.91
C LEU A 69 -16.92 -2.81 -11.86
N ILE A 70 -16.41 -1.64 -12.26
CA ILE A 70 -15.85 -0.62 -11.37
C ILE A 70 -16.86 -0.24 -10.31
N GLN A 71 -18.10 0.08 -10.69
CA GLN A 71 -19.15 0.45 -9.75
C GLN A 71 -19.44 -0.67 -8.75
N ARG A 72 -19.50 -1.93 -9.20
CA ARG A 72 -19.75 -3.07 -8.33
C ARG A 72 -18.62 -3.29 -7.33
N VAL A 73 -17.36 -3.19 -7.78
CA VAL A 73 -16.18 -3.30 -6.91
C VAL A 73 -16.13 -2.14 -5.91
N LYS A 74 -16.46 -0.91 -6.33
CA LYS A 74 -16.57 0.26 -5.45
C LYS A 74 -17.63 0.06 -4.35
N GLU A 75 -18.82 -0.44 -4.70
CA GLU A 75 -19.88 -0.72 -3.73
C GLU A 75 -19.45 -1.73 -2.66
N VAL A 76 -18.85 -2.85 -3.07
CA VAL A 76 -18.35 -3.87 -2.15
C VAL A 76 -17.20 -3.29 -1.31
N GLY A 77 -16.25 -2.60 -1.95
CA GLY A 77 -15.11 -1.99 -1.29
C GLY A 77 -15.50 -0.98 -0.22
N LYS A 78 -16.47 -0.11 -0.51
CA LYS A 78 -16.99 0.87 0.45
C LYS A 78 -17.58 0.20 1.70
N GLN A 79 -18.36 -0.87 1.52
CA GLN A 79 -18.90 -1.63 2.66
C GLN A 79 -17.81 -2.23 3.54
N LEU A 80 -16.69 -2.66 2.96
CA LEU A 80 -15.55 -3.20 3.70
C LEU A 80 -14.75 -2.12 4.43
N ILE A 81 -14.51 -0.98 3.77
CA ILE A 81 -13.80 0.17 4.36
C ILE A 81 -14.58 0.73 5.55
N GLU A 82 -15.91 0.89 5.41
CA GLU A 82 -16.79 1.32 6.51
C GLU A 82 -16.83 0.30 7.66
N ALA A 83 -16.58 -0.99 7.39
CA ALA A 83 -16.55 -2.04 8.41
C ALA A 83 -15.27 -2.00 9.26
N ALA A 84 -14.14 -1.57 8.70
CA ALA A 84 -12.86 -1.49 9.39
C ALA A 84 -12.03 -0.27 8.92
N PRO A 85 -12.39 0.95 9.35
CA PRO A 85 -11.71 2.18 8.92
C PRO A 85 -10.25 2.28 9.39
N HIS A 86 -9.88 1.57 10.47
CA HIS A 86 -8.52 1.53 11.01
C HIS A 86 -7.64 0.41 10.40
N GLU A 87 -8.15 -0.32 9.40
CA GLU A 87 -7.42 -1.36 8.65
C GLU A 87 -7.24 -0.92 7.20
N PRO A 88 -6.31 0.02 6.91
CA PRO A 88 -6.17 0.63 5.59
C PRO A 88 -5.77 -0.38 4.52
N ALA A 89 -5.15 -1.52 4.88
CA ALA A 89 -4.85 -2.60 3.95
C ALA A 89 -6.08 -3.06 3.14
N VAL A 90 -7.28 -3.05 3.73
CA VAL A 90 -8.53 -3.38 3.04
C VAL A 90 -8.80 -2.37 1.92
N GLY A 91 -8.75 -1.08 2.24
CA GLY A 91 -8.97 0.00 1.27
C GLY A 91 -7.89 0.06 0.20
N ASN A 92 -6.64 -0.18 0.58
CA ASN A 92 -5.50 -0.23 -0.34
C ASN A 92 -5.69 -1.31 -1.40
N ILE A 93 -6.10 -2.53 -1.02
CA ILE A 93 -6.38 -3.60 -1.98
C ILE A 93 -7.54 -3.24 -2.90
N VAL A 94 -8.63 -2.66 -2.38
CA VAL A 94 -9.76 -2.22 -3.21
C VAL A 94 -9.29 -1.24 -4.29
N ARG A 95 -8.46 -0.26 -3.92
CA ARG A 95 -7.94 0.75 -4.86
C ARG A 95 -7.02 0.14 -5.91
N ARG A 96 -6.14 -0.79 -5.53
CA ARG A 96 -5.29 -1.50 -6.49
C ARG A 96 -6.11 -2.32 -7.49
N VAL A 97 -7.15 -3.01 -7.04
CA VAL A 97 -8.04 -3.76 -7.94
C VAL A 97 -8.81 -2.85 -8.88
N LEU A 98 -9.26 -1.68 -8.41
CA LEU A 98 -9.91 -0.68 -9.27
C LEU A 98 -8.95 -0.13 -10.33
N SER A 99 -7.69 0.11 -9.95
CA SER A 99 -6.65 0.57 -10.86
C SER A 99 -6.37 -0.44 -11.95
N ILE A 100 -6.21 -1.73 -11.60
CA ILE A 100 -6.08 -2.82 -12.59
C ILE A 100 -7.26 -2.83 -13.57
N ILE A 101 -8.50 -2.68 -13.09
CA ILE A 101 -9.67 -2.69 -14.00
C ILE A 101 -9.63 -1.53 -14.99
N ARG A 102 -9.12 -0.36 -14.59
CA ARG A 102 -9.00 0.83 -15.44
C ARG A 102 -7.86 0.70 -16.43
N GLU A 103 -6.69 0.26 -15.98
CA GLU A 103 -5.51 0.04 -16.83
C GLU A 103 -5.84 -0.94 -17.96
N GLU A 104 -6.45 -2.08 -17.65
CA GLU A 104 -6.83 -3.08 -18.64
C GLU A 104 -7.91 -2.58 -19.62
N ASP A 105 -8.84 -1.73 -19.17
CA ASP A 105 -9.86 -1.12 -20.06
C ASP A 105 -9.23 -0.10 -21.03
N GLU A 106 -8.23 0.67 -20.57
CA GLU A 106 -7.46 1.59 -21.41
C GLU A 106 -6.60 0.85 -22.44
N GLU A 107 -5.97 -0.26 -22.04
CA GLU A 107 -5.15 -1.10 -22.93
C GLU A 107 -5.99 -1.80 -24.00
N ASP A 108 -7.12 -2.39 -23.63
CA ASP A 108 -8.07 -3.01 -24.57
C ASP A 108 -8.57 -1.97 -25.60
N ALA A 109 -8.91 -0.75 -25.15
CA ALA A 109 -9.36 0.33 -26.02
C ALA A 109 -8.25 0.83 -26.96
N ALA A 110 -6.99 0.86 -26.50
CA ALA A 110 -5.84 1.21 -27.32
C ALA A 110 -5.53 0.13 -28.37
N GLY A 111 -5.61 -1.15 -27.99
CA GLY A 111 -5.42 -2.29 -28.90
C GLY A 111 -6.43 -2.32 -30.04
N GLN A 112 -7.68 -1.94 -29.79
CA GLN A 112 -8.72 -1.86 -30.82
C GLN A 112 -8.53 -0.66 -31.77
N ARG A 113 -7.94 0.45 -31.33
CA ARG A 113 -7.59 1.57 -32.21
C ARG A 113 -6.35 1.30 -33.06
N GLY A 114 -5.40 0.51 -32.56
CA GLY A 114 -4.21 0.11 -33.33
C GLY A 114 -4.45 -1.00 -34.37
N GLY A 115 -5.56 -1.74 -34.26
CA GLY A 115 -5.89 -2.85 -35.15
C GLY A 115 -6.52 -2.46 -36.49
N ASP A 116 -7.03 -1.23 -36.64
CA ASP A 116 -7.76 -0.80 -37.86
C ASP A 116 -6.85 -0.19 -38.94
N ASP A 117 -5.62 0.21 -38.60
CA ASP A 117 -4.63 0.75 -39.56
C ASP A 117 -3.74 -0.32 -40.22
N GLY A 118 -3.97 -1.61 -39.95
CA GLY A 118 -3.09 -2.71 -40.36
C GLY A 118 -3.54 -3.57 -41.54
N ALA A 119 -4.71 -3.31 -42.14
CA ALA A 119 -5.30 -4.19 -43.16
C ALA A 119 -5.25 -3.62 -44.59
N SER A 120 -4.05 -3.35 -45.12
CA SER A 120 -3.81 -3.40 -46.59
C SER A 120 -2.33 -3.34 -46.95
N VAL A 121 -1.64 -4.48 -46.94
CA VAL A 121 -0.52 -4.66 -47.88
C VAL A 121 -0.64 -6.05 -48.48
N ALA A 122 -0.94 -6.06 -49.78
CA ALA A 122 -1.00 -7.24 -50.61
C ALA A 122 0.39 -7.83 -50.83
N ASP A 123 0.37 -9.16 -50.90
CA ASP A 123 1.38 -10.10 -51.37
C ASP A 123 2.13 -9.63 -52.64
N ASP A 124 3.45 -9.49 -52.56
CA ASP A 124 4.36 -9.70 -53.70
C ASP A 124 5.73 -10.20 -53.24
N SER A 125 6.31 -11.08 -54.05
CA SER A 125 7.38 -12.05 -53.78
C SER A 125 8.82 -11.47 -53.84
N PRO A 126 9.88 -12.22 -53.46
CA PRO A 126 11.12 -11.67 -52.88
C PRO A 126 12.22 -11.40 -53.92
N LEU A 127 13.07 -10.40 -53.65
CA LEU A 127 14.37 -10.25 -54.32
C LEU A 127 15.49 -9.93 -53.31
N GLU A 128 16.60 -10.63 -53.55
CA GLU A 128 17.87 -10.81 -52.85
C GLU A 128 18.49 -9.62 -52.10
N THR A 129 19.04 -9.92 -50.91
CA THR A 129 20.15 -9.16 -50.30
C THR A 129 21.50 -9.73 -50.76
N PRO A 130 22.58 -8.96 -50.62
CA PRO A 130 23.60 -9.52 -49.73
C PRO A 130 24.22 -8.50 -48.77
N SER A 131 24.64 -9.04 -47.61
CA SER A 131 25.77 -8.63 -46.74
C SER A 131 25.64 -7.28 -46.02
N GLU A 132 25.90 -7.11 -44.71
CA GLU A 132 26.67 -7.86 -43.70
C GLU A 132 26.21 -7.41 -42.29
N THR A 133 26.23 -8.34 -41.35
CA THR A 133 26.14 -8.18 -39.87
C THR A 133 27.52 -7.85 -39.27
N PRO A 134 27.75 -7.70 -37.94
CA PRO A 134 26.84 -7.36 -36.82
C PRO A 134 27.43 -6.37 -35.75
N GLN A 135 26.55 -5.87 -34.88
CA GLN A 135 26.70 -5.77 -33.41
C GLN A 135 27.70 -4.79 -32.71
N HIS A 136 27.15 -4.28 -31.60
CA HIS A 136 27.77 -4.03 -30.29
C HIS A 136 28.30 -2.62 -29.92
N LEU A 137 27.58 -2.04 -28.94
CA LEU A 137 28.06 -1.57 -27.64
C LEU A 137 29.04 -0.38 -27.54
N ARG A 138 28.69 0.48 -26.54
CA ARG A 138 29.56 1.29 -25.67
C ARG A 138 30.16 2.56 -26.30
N SER A 139 30.40 3.66 -25.59
CA SER A 139 30.12 4.13 -24.22
C SER A 139 30.71 5.54 -24.13
N SER A 140 30.35 6.31 -23.08
CA SER A 140 31.18 7.37 -22.45
C SER A 140 31.36 8.69 -23.26
N VAL A 141 31.48 9.91 -22.70
CA VAL A 141 32.34 10.43 -21.61
C VAL A 141 31.83 11.83 -21.17
N PHE A 142 31.92 12.10 -19.86
CA PHE A 142 32.15 13.36 -19.10
C PHE A 142 32.19 14.76 -19.78
N HIS A 143 31.70 15.78 -19.03
CA HIS A 143 32.30 17.12 -18.88
C HIS A 143 31.77 17.79 -17.57
N THR A 144 32.56 17.98 -16.50
CA THR A 144 33.57 19.02 -16.16
C THR A 144 33.08 20.47 -16.14
N LEU A 145 33.12 21.06 -14.93
CA LEU A 145 32.86 22.45 -14.51
C LEU A 145 33.87 23.46 -15.10
N PRO A 146 33.59 24.77 -14.96
CA PRO A 146 34.43 25.55 -14.05
C PRO A 146 33.71 26.59 -13.16
N ASP A 147 34.44 26.96 -12.10
CA ASP A 147 34.21 27.93 -11.00
C ASP A 147 34.08 29.41 -11.42
N GLY A 148 33.50 30.24 -10.51
CA GLY A 148 33.87 31.67 -10.44
C GLY A 148 32.89 32.71 -9.85
N LEU A 149 32.60 32.64 -8.54
CA LEU A 149 32.46 33.74 -7.56
C LEU A 149 31.58 35.02 -7.79
N SER A 150 30.65 35.19 -6.84
CA SER A 150 30.40 36.37 -5.96
C SER A 150 29.33 37.45 -6.28
N SER A 151 28.40 37.53 -5.31
CA SER A 151 27.89 38.73 -4.61
C SER A 151 26.65 39.50 -5.09
N SER A 152 25.77 39.70 -4.10
CA SER A 152 24.82 40.80 -3.88
C SER A 152 23.52 40.85 -4.70
N SER A 153 22.43 40.48 -4.02
CA SER A 153 21.06 40.87 -4.33
C SER A 153 20.85 42.37 -4.06
N PRO A 154 20.05 43.06 -4.89
CA PRO A 154 19.34 44.25 -4.45
C PRO A 154 17.81 44.03 -4.51
N SER A 155 17.15 44.25 -3.37
CA SER A 155 15.70 44.46 -3.28
C SER A 155 15.31 45.77 -3.99
N PRO A 156 14.20 45.84 -4.75
CA PRO A 156 13.69 47.12 -5.20
C PRO A 156 12.73 47.74 -4.18
N GLN A 157 13.06 48.99 -3.82
CA GLN A 157 12.26 49.90 -3.01
C GLN A 157 10.92 50.25 -3.65
N ARG A 158 9.99 50.55 -2.75
CA ARG A 158 8.64 51.08 -2.91
C ARG A 158 8.67 52.50 -3.50
N GLY A 159 7.94 52.72 -4.60
CA GLY A 159 7.63 54.03 -5.16
C GLY A 159 6.17 54.09 -5.64
N PRO A 160 5.45 55.22 -5.51
CA PRO A 160 4.00 55.27 -5.69
C PRO A 160 3.59 55.62 -7.12
N GLY A 161 2.46 55.08 -7.57
CA GLY A 161 1.68 55.63 -8.67
C GLY A 161 1.79 54.89 -10.01
N SER A 162 0.89 53.94 -10.24
CA SER A 162 0.24 53.71 -11.53
C SER A 162 -0.94 52.75 -11.34
N SER A 163 -2.12 53.24 -11.66
CA SER A 163 -3.42 52.58 -11.53
C SER A 163 -3.55 51.37 -12.47
N ARG A 164 -3.79 50.18 -11.89
CA ARG A 164 -4.15 48.96 -12.62
C ARG A 164 -5.65 48.99 -12.96
N PRO A 165 -6.08 48.78 -14.21
CA PRO A 165 -7.50 48.74 -14.54
C PRO A 165 -8.15 47.44 -14.01
N PRO A 166 -9.43 47.45 -13.60
CA PRO A 166 -10.10 46.27 -13.09
C PRO A 166 -10.46 45.33 -14.24
N LEU A 167 -10.07 44.05 -14.10
CA LEU A 167 -10.50 42.98 -15.00
C LEU A 167 -11.94 42.59 -14.68
N LEU A 168 -12.81 42.72 -15.69
CA LEU A 168 -14.19 42.26 -15.68
C LEU A 168 -14.22 40.73 -15.62
N THR A 169 -14.81 40.18 -14.57
CA THR A 169 -15.13 38.76 -14.45
C THR A 169 -16.40 38.45 -15.24
N SER A 170 -16.25 37.99 -16.48
CA SER A 170 -17.34 37.35 -17.22
C SER A 170 -17.51 35.91 -16.73
N ARG A 171 -18.38 35.72 -15.73
CA ARG A 171 -19.00 34.42 -15.45
C ARG A 171 -19.88 34.04 -16.65
N THR A 172 -19.45 33.05 -17.43
CA THR A 172 -20.37 32.27 -18.27
C THR A 172 -20.53 30.92 -17.57
N GLY A 173 -21.74 30.68 -17.07
CA GLY A 173 -22.13 29.39 -16.53
C GLY A 173 -22.47 28.45 -17.68
N ALA A 174 -21.89 27.26 -17.64
CA ALA A 174 -22.38 26.09 -18.38
C ALA A 174 -21.92 24.82 -17.65
N ALA A 175 -22.93 24.07 -17.19
CA ALA A 175 -23.01 22.65 -16.83
C ALA A 175 -21.79 21.92 -16.21
N GLU A 176 -22.05 21.38 -15.02
CA GLU A 176 -21.28 20.35 -14.31
C GLU A 176 -20.94 19.17 -15.24
N THR A 177 -19.70 19.10 -15.70
CA THR A 177 -19.05 17.86 -16.11
C THR A 177 -17.74 17.78 -15.33
N ALA A 178 -17.51 16.65 -14.67
CA ALA A 178 -16.38 16.42 -13.77
C ALA A 178 -15.06 16.82 -14.44
N ALA A 179 -14.39 17.82 -13.89
CA ALA A 179 -13.05 18.20 -14.30
C ALA A 179 -12.10 17.08 -13.88
N ARG A 180 -11.42 16.44 -14.85
CA ARG A 180 -10.36 15.48 -14.57
C ARG A 180 -9.24 16.17 -13.77
N PRO A 181 -8.61 15.48 -12.81
CA PRO A 181 -7.53 16.06 -12.01
C PRO A 181 -6.35 16.46 -12.90
N VAL A 182 -5.77 17.61 -12.62
CA VAL A 182 -4.65 18.18 -13.35
C VAL A 182 -3.37 17.48 -12.87
N THR A 183 -3.03 16.35 -13.50
CA THR A 183 -1.89 15.50 -13.11
C THR A 183 -0.51 16.13 -13.41
N SER A 184 -0.46 17.18 -14.24
CA SER A 184 0.79 17.80 -14.70
C SER A 184 0.63 19.29 -15.03
N MET A 185 1.69 20.08 -14.81
CA MET A 185 1.75 21.50 -15.21
C MET A 185 1.55 21.70 -16.72
N PHE A 186 1.79 20.66 -17.53
CA PHE A 186 1.50 20.68 -18.96
C PHE A 186 0.00 20.57 -19.28
N SER A 187 -0.78 19.93 -18.41
CA SER A 187 -2.24 19.80 -18.55
C SER A 187 -2.95 21.15 -18.39
N ILE A 188 -2.34 22.12 -17.72
CA ILE A 188 -2.84 23.50 -17.61
C ILE A 188 -2.81 24.22 -18.97
N ASN A 189 -1.82 23.89 -19.80
CA ASN A 189 -1.65 24.47 -21.13
C ASN A 189 -2.39 23.68 -22.22
N ALA A 190 -2.94 22.51 -21.88
CA ALA A 190 -3.74 21.71 -22.80
C ALA A 190 -5.12 22.37 -22.94
N HIS A 191 -5.31 23.12 -24.03
CA HIS A 191 -6.60 23.73 -24.34
C HIS A 191 -7.70 22.68 -24.55
N PRO A 192 -8.91 22.85 -23.98
CA PRO A 192 -10.02 21.92 -24.13
C PRO A 192 -10.63 21.87 -25.56
N THR A 193 -10.14 22.69 -26.49
CA THR A 193 -10.71 22.89 -27.84
C THR A 193 -9.98 22.16 -28.97
N MET A 194 -9.07 21.23 -28.68
CA MET A 194 -8.55 20.28 -29.69
C MET A 194 -9.08 18.86 -29.46
N ARG A 195 -10.35 18.73 -29.06
CA ARG A 195 -11.13 17.55 -29.41
C ARG A 195 -11.62 17.75 -30.84
N HIS A 196 -11.24 16.83 -31.73
CA HIS A 196 -11.74 16.69 -33.10
C HIS A 196 -13.28 16.58 -33.09
N LEU A 197 -13.98 17.73 -33.12
CA LEU A 197 -15.35 17.82 -33.61
C LEU A 197 -15.27 18.20 -35.09
N GLY A 198 -15.70 17.27 -35.95
CA GLY A 198 -16.12 17.56 -37.32
C GLY A 198 -15.03 18.12 -38.23
N GLY A 199 -14.27 17.22 -38.87
CA GLY A 199 -13.63 17.56 -40.14
C GLY A 199 -14.73 17.98 -41.13
N VAL A 200 -14.75 19.27 -41.46
CA VAL A 200 -15.57 19.80 -42.54
C VAL A 200 -14.90 19.35 -43.83
N ASP A 201 -15.47 18.32 -44.45
CA ASP A 201 -15.06 17.87 -45.77
C ASP A 201 -15.21 18.99 -46.81
N SER A 202 -14.21 19.07 -47.68
CA SER A 202 -14.29 19.84 -48.93
C SER A 202 -15.40 19.26 -49.82
N PRO A 203 -16.17 20.08 -50.57
CA PRO A 203 -17.29 19.56 -51.33
C PRO A 203 -16.78 18.91 -52.62
N SER A 204 -16.78 17.58 -52.67
CA SER A 204 -16.74 16.84 -53.94
C SER A 204 -17.84 15.79 -53.95
N ASN A 205 -18.81 16.02 -54.84
CA ASN A 205 -19.87 15.09 -55.21
C ASN A 205 -19.39 13.63 -55.30
N ARG A 206 -19.93 12.75 -54.46
CA ARG A 206 -20.27 11.39 -54.88
C ARG A 206 -21.35 10.77 -53.98
N SER A 207 -22.41 10.34 -54.64
CA SER A 207 -23.53 9.58 -54.11
C SER A 207 -23.09 8.17 -53.67
N GLY A 208 -23.58 7.67 -52.53
CA GLY A 208 -23.38 6.28 -52.12
C GLY A 208 -23.82 5.96 -50.69
N THR A 209 -25.02 5.37 -50.56
CA THR A 209 -25.49 4.43 -49.52
C THR A 209 -24.99 4.58 -48.08
N GLY A 210 -25.88 5.08 -47.21
CA GLY A 210 -25.68 5.06 -45.76
C GLY A 210 -25.87 3.68 -45.14
N THR A 211 -24.85 3.21 -44.42
CA THR A 211 -24.96 2.19 -43.37
C THR A 211 -25.11 2.90 -42.03
N PRO A 212 -26.09 2.54 -41.17
CA PRO A 212 -26.23 3.15 -39.86
C PRO A 212 -25.07 2.68 -38.97
N GLN A 213 -24.40 3.63 -38.34
CA GLN A 213 -23.40 3.38 -37.29
C GLN A 213 -24.16 2.84 -36.06
N LEU A 214 -24.19 1.52 -35.91
CA LEU A 214 -24.62 0.88 -34.66
C LEU A 214 -23.58 1.22 -33.58
N GLY A 215 -24.08 1.59 -32.40
CA GLY A 215 -23.28 2.06 -31.27
C GLY A 215 -22.12 1.13 -30.91
N ALA A 216 -21.01 1.74 -30.54
CA ALA A 216 -19.81 1.11 -30.01
C ALA A 216 -20.06 0.52 -28.61
N SER A 217 -20.91 -0.49 -28.53
CA SER A 217 -20.97 -1.45 -27.42
C SER A 217 -20.65 -2.83 -28.00
N GLY A 218 -19.45 -2.93 -28.57
CA GLY A 218 -18.88 -4.19 -29.03
C GLY A 218 -18.12 -4.82 -27.88
N LEU A 219 -18.58 -6.01 -27.47
CA LEU A 219 -18.10 -6.88 -26.40
C LEU A 219 -16.62 -6.68 -25.99
N LEU A 220 -16.37 -6.66 -24.67
CA LEU A 220 -15.09 -6.87 -24.00
C LEU A 220 -14.86 -8.38 -23.73
N PRO A 221 -14.44 -9.23 -24.70
CA PRO A 221 -14.22 -10.65 -24.42
C PRO A 221 -12.96 -10.91 -23.58
N ASN A 222 -12.01 -9.96 -23.48
CA ASN A 222 -10.70 -10.19 -22.88
C ASN A 222 -10.42 -9.43 -21.57
N LEU A 223 -11.16 -8.36 -21.23
CA LEU A 223 -10.94 -7.63 -19.97
C LEU A 223 -11.00 -8.51 -18.71
N ARG A 224 -12.02 -9.38 -18.62
CA ARG A 224 -12.24 -10.19 -17.41
C ARG A 224 -11.08 -11.15 -17.09
N PRO A 225 -10.61 -12.00 -18.03
CA PRO A 225 -9.49 -12.90 -17.74
C PRO A 225 -8.21 -12.15 -17.34
N GLU A 226 -7.91 -11.00 -17.95
CA GLU A 226 -6.73 -10.19 -17.57
C GLU A 226 -6.89 -9.58 -16.18
N VAL A 227 -8.04 -9.01 -15.85
CA VAL A 227 -8.32 -8.54 -14.48
C VAL A 227 -8.22 -9.67 -13.46
N ILE A 228 -8.72 -10.87 -13.77
CA ILE A 228 -8.57 -12.06 -12.91
C ILE A 228 -7.09 -12.43 -12.75
N HIS A 229 -6.28 -12.30 -13.79
CA HIS A 229 -4.85 -12.53 -13.75
C HIS A 229 -4.15 -11.52 -12.85
N GLY A 230 -4.40 -10.21 -13.03
CA GLY A 230 -3.83 -9.15 -12.19
C GLY A 230 -4.23 -9.27 -10.71
N ILE A 231 -5.47 -9.66 -10.40
CA ILE A 231 -5.89 -9.91 -9.01
C ILE A 231 -5.13 -11.10 -8.40
N LYS A 232 -4.85 -12.15 -9.18
CA LYS A 232 -4.04 -13.28 -8.70
C LYS A 232 -2.58 -12.88 -8.48
N GLU A 233 -2.02 -12.02 -9.33
CA GLU A 233 -0.70 -11.45 -9.12
C GLU A 233 -0.61 -10.67 -7.80
N ILE A 234 -1.64 -9.87 -7.45
CA ILE A 234 -1.72 -9.23 -6.13
C ILE A 234 -1.67 -10.25 -4.99
N ILE A 235 -2.36 -11.39 -5.11
CA ILE A 235 -2.34 -12.44 -4.07
C ILE A 235 -0.94 -13.00 -3.90
N ASP A 236 -0.26 -13.31 -5.01
CA ASP A 236 1.08 -13.86 -5.01
C ASP A 236 2.10 -12.84 -4.46
N GLU A 237 1.96 -11.55 -4.82
CA GLU A 237 2.75 -10.44 -4.27
C GLU A 237 2.57 -10.35 -2.76
N ILE A 238 1.34 -10.33 -2.24
CA ILE A 238 1.08 -10.24 -0.79
C ILE A 238 1.73 -11.44 -0.07
N ASN A 239 1.63 -12.63 -0.64
CA ASN A 239 2.20 -13.84 -0.03
C ASN A 239 3.74 -13.79 -0.01
N GLY A 240 4.37 -13.35 -1.10
CA GLY A 240 5.82 -13.23 -1.27
C GLY A 240 6.48 -12.01 -0.62
N ALA A 241 5.71 -10.97 -0.26
CA ALA A 241 6.24 -9.69 0.21
C ALA A 241 7.21 -9.81 1.42
N ASP A 242 6.95 -10.72 2.36
CA ASP A 242 7.83 -10.92 3.51
C ASP A 242 9.21 -11.47 3.11
N ASP A 243 9.25 -12.37 2.13
CA ASP A 243 10.50 -12.98 1.66
C ASP A 243 11.34 -11.97 0.87
N GLU A 244 10.67 -11.17 0.04
CA GLU A 244 11.28 -10.05 -0.72
C GLU A 244 11.88 -8.99 0.22
N ILE A 245 11.13 -8.56 1.23
CA ILE A 245 11.63 -7.63 2.26
C ILE A 245 12.80 -8.24 3.03
N SER A 246 12.71 -9.52 3.38
CA SER A 246 13.79 -10.20 4.11
C SER A 246 15.08 -10.27 3.30
N ALA A 247 15.01 -10.28 1.96
CA ALA A 247 16.19 -10.31 1.09
C ALA A 247 17.09 -9.08 1.30
N ALA A 248 16.48 -7.91 1.55
CA ALA A 248 17.20 -6.67 1.83
C ALA A 248 17.90 -6.65 3.21
N ALA A 249 17.60 -7.61 4.10
CA ALA A 249 18.17 -7.65 5.45
C ALA A 249 19.71 -7.79 5.46
N LEU A 250 20.25 -8.48 4.45
CA LEU A 250 21.69 -8.64 4.29
C LEU A 250 22.38 -7.32 3.92
N ASP A 251 21.70 -6.35 3.34
CA ASP A 251 22.34 -5.06 3.04
C ASP A 251 22.25 -4.10 4.23
N GLN A 252 21.22 -4.26 5.07
CA GLN A 252 20.94 -3.35 6.18
C GLN A 252 21.59 -3.73 7.52
N ILE A 253 21.76 -5.02 7.85
CA ILE A 253 22.23 -5.46 9.18
C ILE A 253 23.63 -6.04 9.11
N HIS A 254 24.64 -5.42 9.74
CA HIS A 254 26.02 -5.91 9.73
C HIS A 254 26.40 -6.70 10.99
N PRO A 255 27.50 -7.49 10.96
CA PRO A 255 27.98 -8.21 12.14
C PRO A 255 28.35 -7.26 13.29
N GLN A 256 28.16 -7.73 14.52
CA GLN A 256 28.43 -6.98 15.77
C GLN A 256 27.59 -5.70 15.96
N GLU A 257 26.61 -5.43 15.09
CA GLU A 257 25.64 -4.37 15.33
C GLU A 257 24.66 -4.75 16.44
N SER A 258 24.07 -3.72 17.05
CA SER A 258 22.96 -3.82 17.99
C SER A 258 21.71 -3.25 17.34
N ILE A 259 20.73 -4.09 17.05
CA ILE A 259 19.48 -3.70 16.40
C ILE A 259 18.40 -3.54 17.45
N PHE A 260 17.78 -2.36 17.52
CA PHE A 260 16.65 -2.10 18.39
C PHE A 260 15.35 -2.41 17.64
N THR A 261 14.44 -3.15 18.26
CA THR A 261 13.14 -3.51 17.68
C THR A 261 12.03 -3.40 18.71
N TYR A 262 10.79 -3.24 18.24
CA TYR A 262 9.63 -3.01 19.09
C TYR A 262 8.44 -3.83 18.59
N SER A 263 7.68 -4.40 19.53
CA SER A 263 6.47 -5.19 19.28
C SER A 263 6.70 -6.53 18.54
N SER A 264 5.66 -7.35 18.52
CA SER A 264 5.62 -8.67 17.88
C SER A 264 5.24 -8.57 16.39
N SER A 265 6.22 -8.29 15.53
CA SER A 265 6.03 -8.33 14.06
C SER A 265 6.75 -9.52 13.42
N LEU A 266 6.00 -10.31 12.66
CA LEU A 266 6.52 -11.43 11.87
C LEU A 266 7.44 -10.97 10.73
N THR A 267 7.13 -9.86 10.08
CA THR A 267 7.97 -9.30 9.01
C THR A 267 9.35 -8.89 9.56
N VAL A 268 9.38 -8.25 10.74
CA VAL A 268 10.65 -7.93 11.43
C VAL A 268 11.38 -9.20 11.85
N GLN A 269 10.70 -10.20 12.40
CA GLN A 269 11.32 -11.46 12.77
C GLN A 269 11.95 -12.16 11.56
N ARG A 270 11.23 -12.27 10.43
CA ARG A 270 11.76 -12.84 9.17
C ARG A 270 12.98 -12.07 8.68
N PHE A 271 12.92 -10.75 8.69
CA PHE A 271 14.04 -9.87 8.34
C PHE A 271 15.28 -10.15 9.19
N LEU A 272 15.12 -10.25 10.52
CA LEU A 272 16.21 -10.55 11.44
C LEU A 272 16.76 -11.99 11.27
N LEU A 273 15.88 -12.98 11.11
CA LEU A 273 16.27 -14.38 10.88
C LEU A 273 17.06 -14.53 9.57
N ARG A 274 16.66 -13.80 8.52
CA ARG A 274 17.37 -13.80 7.25
C ARG A 274 18.77 -13.21 7.39
N ALA A 275 18.94 -12.11 8.12
CA ALA A 275 20.27 -11.58 8.45
C ALA A 275 21.11 -12.56 9.30
N ALA A 276 20.48 -13.23 10.26
CA ALA A 276 21.13 -14.16 11.19
C ALA A 276 21.73 -15.39 10.51
N SER A 277 21.16 -15.79 9.36
CA SER A 277 21.70 -16.90 8.56
C SER A 277 23.16 -16.71 8.15
N LYS A 278 23.63 -15.46 8.04
CA LYS A 278 25.01 -15.13 7.62
C LYS A 278 25.78 -14.28 8.64
N ARG A 279 25.11 -13.63 9.60
CA ARG A 279 25.71 -12.59 10.46
C ARG A 279 25.32 -12.80 11.91
N LYS A 280 26.27 -12.54 12.81
CA LYS A 280 26.03 -12.52 14.26
C LYS A 280 25.94 -11.08 14.73
N PHE A 281 24.84 -10.74 15.38
CA PHE A 281 24.56 -9.40 15.90
C PHE A 281 23.69 -9.54 17.17
N THR A 282 23.42 -8.43 17.83
CA THR A 282 22.59 -8.39 19.05
C THR A 282 21.27 -7.69 18.74
N VAL A 283 20.17 -8.19 19.30
CA VAL A 283 18.84 -7.56 19.19
C VAL A 283 18.42 -7.09 20.57
N ILE A 284 18.08 -5.81 20.68
CA ILE A 284 17.40 -5.23 21.84
C ILE A 284 15.92 -5.16 21.48
N HIS A 285 15.07 -5.84 22.23
CA HIS A 285 13.64 -5.97 21.92
C HIS A 285 12.80 -5.44 23.08
N ALA A 286 11.97 -4.44 22.82
CA ALA A 286 11.04 -3.90 23.81
C ALA A 286 9.67 -4.58 23.73
N GLU A 287 9.07 -4.85 24.88
CA GLU A 287 7.95 -5.78 25.02
C GLU A 287 6.61 -5.30 24.45
N ALA A 288 6.40 -3.99 24.26
CA ALA A 288 5.15 -3.40 23.76
C ALA A 288 3.94 -3.69 24.65
N TYR A 289 4.08 -3.30 25.92
CA TYR A 289 3.00 -3.35 26.91
C TYR A 289 2.00 -2.22 26.64
N PRO A 290 0.67 -2.44 26.74
CA PRO A 290 -0.05 -3.62 27.25
C PRO A 290 -0.64 -4.53 26.15
N ASN A 291 -0.47 -4.20 24.88
CA ASN A 291 -1.25 -4.85 23.81
C ASN A 291 -0.57 -6.10 23.26
N ASN A 292 0.73 -6.04 23.01
CA ASN A 292 1.47 -7.08 22.30
C ASN A 292 2.47 -7.83 23.18
N HIS A 293 2.66 -7.43 24.44
CA HIS A 293 3.64 -8.04 25.35
C HIS A 293 3.54 -9.56 25.46
N GLN A 294 2.35 -10.15 25.55
CA GLN A 294 2.22 -11.61 25.61
C GLN A 294 2.73 -12.29 24.33
N GLN A 295 2.37 -11.75 23.17
CA GLN A 295 2.83 -12.25 21.87
C GLN A 295 4.33 -12.07 21.71
N THR A 296 4.88 -10.92 22.13
CA THR A 296 6.31 -10.63 22.13
C THR A 296 7.08 -11.64 22.99
N HIS A 297 6.63 -11.87 24.23
CA HIS A 297 7.26 -12.83 25.15
C HIS A 297 7.17 -14.26 24.61
N ALA A 298 6.03 -14.65 24.02
CA ALA A 298 5.85 -15.95 23.38
C ALA A 298 6.80 -16.14 22.18
N LEU A 299 6.91 -15.13 21.31
CA LEU A 299 7.78 -15.12 20.13
C LEU A 299 9.26 -15.29 20.49
N LEU A 300 9.70 -14.65 21.57
CA LEU A 300 11.09 -14.69 22.03
C LEU A 300 11.41 -15.95 22.82
N THR A 301 10.48 -16.44 23.65
CA THR A 301 10.67 -17.63 24.49
C THR A 301 10.49 -18.93 23.69
N GLY A 302 9.74 -18.89 22.58
CA GLY A 302 9.45 -20.05 21.75
C GLY A 302 8.24 -20.87 22.21
N ASN A 303 7.41 -20.31 23.09
CA ASN A 303 6.17 -20.97 23.51
C ASN A 303 5.11 -20.73 22.42
N GLN A 304 4.92 -21.73 21.55
CA GLN A 304 4.04 -21.65 20.37
C GLN A 304 2.53 -21.65 20.68
N ASP A 305 2.13 -21.92 21.93
CA ASP A 305 0.71 -22.06 22.30
C ASP A 305 -0.13 -20.78 22.09
N VAL A 306 0.50 -19.60 22.03
CA VAL A 306 -0.17 -18.30 21.76
C VAL A 306 -0.09 -17.91 20.28
N ILE A 307 0.82 -18.51 19.51
CA ILE A 307 0.98 -18.30 18.06
C ILE A 307 -0.10 -19.10 17.31
N ALA A 308 -0.58 -20.20 17.90
CA ALA A 308 -1.52 -21.15 17.32
C ALA A 308 -2.96 -20.65 17.13
N GLU A 309 -3.41 -19.59 17.83
CA GLU A 309 -4.75 -19.02 17.57
C GLU A 309 -4.80 -18.21 16.26
N ASP A 310 -3.63 -17.86 15.73
CA ASP A 310 -3.43 -16.97 14.59
C ASP A 310 -2.86 -17.73 13.36
N GLU A 311 -2.28 -18.92 13.51
CA GLU A 311 -1.55 -19.63 12.44
C GLU A 311 -2.28 -20.83 11.80
N ASP A 312 -3.56 -20.66 11.43
CA ASP A 312 -4.17 -21.60 10.48
C ASP A 312 -3.77 -21.23 9.04
N ASN A 313 -2.60 -21.73 8.62
CA ASN A 313 -2.07 -21.84 7.24
C ASN A 313 -1.41 -20.61 6.57
N LEU A 314 -0.16 -20.29 6.94
CA LEU A 314 0.84 -19.87 5.96
C LEU A 314 2.02 -20.88 5.95
N PRO A 315 2.43 -21.42 4.79
CA PRO A 315 3.44 -22.47 4.72
C PRO A 315 4.82 -21.84 4.84
N ASN A 316 5.33 -21.65 6.06
CA ASN A 316 6.70 -21.18 6.24
C ASN A 316 7.32 -21.69 7.54
N ASP A 317 7.38 -23.02 7.65
CA ASP A 317 8.02 -23.78 8.74
C ASP A 317 9.50 -23.38 8.96
N THR A 318 10.14 -22.78 7.94
CA THR A 318 11.51 -22.24 8.00
C THR A 318 11.68 -21.09 9.00
N PHE A 319 10.60 -20.37 9.34
CA PHE A 319 10.64 -19.14 10.15
C PHE A 319 9.98 -19.27 11.53
N SER A 320 9.53 -20.48 11.91
CA SER A 320 9.03 -20.79 13.26
C SER A 320 10.14 -20.80 14.34
N LYS A 321 11.40 -20.63 13.92
CA LYS A 321 12.58 -20.58 14.78
C LYS A 321 12.62 -19.31 15.61
N THR A 322 12.87 -19.45 16.90
CA THR A 322 13.17 -18.31 17.77
C THR A 322 14.48 -17.65 17.35
N LEU A 323 14.58 -16.33 17.51
CA LEU A 323 15.81 -15.59 17.22
C LEU A 323 17.02 -16.15 17.99
N THR A 324 16.79 -16.63 19.21
CA THR A 324 17.80 -17.29 20.05
C THR A 324 18.32 -18.59 19.42
N SER A 325 17.43 -19.41 18.83
CA SER A 325 17.82 -20.65 18.14
C SER A 325 18.64 -20.38 16.86
N ALA A 326 18.50 -19.20 16.26
CA ALA A 326 19.30 -18.76 15.12
C ALA A 326 20.70 -18.24 15.52
N GLY A 327 21.06 -18.28 16.81
CA GLY A 327 22.39 -17.86 17.29
C GLY A 327 22.54 -16.34 17.48
N ILE A 328 21.42 -15.60 17.53
CA ILE A 328 21.37 -14.17 17.82
C ILE A 328 21.28 -13.97 19.33
N THR A 329 22.00 -12.98 19.86
CA THR A 329 21.81 -12.57 21.26
C THR A 329 20.62 -11.62 21.34
N VAL A 330 19.56 -12.03 22.04
CA VAL A 330 18.37 -11.21 22.24
C VAL A 330 18.31 -10.71 23.68
N VAL A 331 18.12 -9.40 23.85
CA VAL A 331 17.95 -8.73 25.15
C VAL A 331 16.55 -8.12 25.17
N MET A 332 15.68 -8.68 25.98
CA MET A 332 14.34 -8.14 26.19
C MET A 332 14.37 -7.04 27.25
N ILE A 333 13.66 -5.93 27.01
CA ILE A 333 13.57 -4.79 27.92
C ILE A 333 12.12 -4.35 28.11
N PRO A 334 11.76 -3.76 29.26
CA PRO A 334 10.48 -3.11 29.44
C PRO A 334 10.43 -1.78 28.67
N ASP A 335 9.22 -1.31 28.36
CA ASP A 335 9.00 -0.07 27.61
C ASP A 335 9.57 1.16 28.33
N SER A 336 9.64 1.14 29.67
CA SER A 336 10.27 2.20 30.48
C SER A 336 11.78 2.33 30.26
N ALA A 337 12.45 1.27 29.78
CA ALA A 337 13.89 1.24 29.55
C ALA A 337 14.28 1.61 28.11
N ILE A 338 13.32 1.91 27.22
CA ILE A 338 13.58 2.25 25.80
C ILE A 338 14.64 3.35 25.69
N PHE A 339 14.44 4.46 26.40
CA PHE A 339 15.34 5.62 26.30
C PHE A 339 16.76 5.32 26.82
N ALA A 340 16.88 4.52 27.88
CA ALA A 340 18.19 4.15 28.44
C ALA A 340 18.94 3.17 27.52
N ALA A 341 18.23 2.17 26.99
CA ALA A 341 18.80 1.14 26.13
C ALA A 341 19.17 1.66 24.73
N MET A 342 18.50 2.70 24.24
CA MET A 342 18.72 3.28 22.90
C MET A 342 20.17 3.76 22.68
N SER A 343 20.86 4.19 23.74
CA SER A 343 22.28 4.59 23.69
C SER A 343 23.20 3.47 23.16
N ARG A 344 22.84 2.20 23.40
CA ARG A 344 23.60 1.02 22.99
C ARG A 344 23.17 0.49 21.62
N ALA A 345 22.06 0.96 21.06
CA ALA A 345 21.59 0.54 19.75
C ALA A 345 22.41 1.22 18.63
N SER A 346 22.58 0.51 17.53
CA SER A 346 23.23 0.99 16.31
C SER A 346 22.18 1.53 15.34
N LYS A 347 21.07 0.78 15.18
CA LYS A 347 19.96 1.07 14.26
C LYS A 347 18.64 0.63 14.89
N VAL A 348 17.54 1.23 14.45
CA VAL A 348 16.19 0.85 14.86
C VAL A 348 15.47 0.24 13.67
N VAL A 349 14.86 -0.93 13.86
CA VAL A 349 14.02 -1.59 12.84
C VAL A 349 12.62 -1.77 13.43
N VAL A 350 11.61 -1.22 12.78
CA VAL A 350 10.21 -1.30 13.20
C VAL A 350 9.31 -1.70 12.04
N ASP A 351 8.17 -2.30 12.35
CA ASP A 351 7.12 -2.59 11.37
C ASP A 351 6.06 -1.49 11.43
N ALA A 352 5.50 -1.14 10.28
CA ALA A 352 4.33 -0.27 10.21
C ALA A 352 3.05 -1.10 10.14
N HIS A 353 1.98 -0.62 10.78
CA HIS A 353 0.62 -1.09 10.50
C HIS A 353 0.13 -0.52 9.17
N ALA A 354 0.40 0.77 8.95
CA ALA A 354 0.10 1.47 7.71
C ALA A 354 1.15 2.56 7.46
N VAL A 355 1.40 2.84 6.19
CA VAL A 355 2.27 3.95 5.76
C VAL A 355 1.43 4.89 4.92
N LEU A 356 1.44 6.17 5.24
CA LEU A 356 0.63 7.19 4.57
C LEU A 356 1.40 7.85 3.43
N GLU A 357 0.70 8.63 2.60
CA GLU A 357 1.28 9.26 1.41
C GLU A 357 2.43 10.22 1.72
N ASP A 358 2.36 10.93 2.85
CA ASP A 358 3.39 11.86 3.34
C ASP A 358 4.64 11.14 3.91
N GLY A 359 4.60 9.82 4.01
CA GLY A 359 5.62 8.98 4.61
C GLY A 359 5.53 8.88 6.13
N SER A 360 4.46 9.40 6.75
CA SER A 360 4.17 9.10 8.15
C SER A 360 3.66 7.67 8.28
N ILE A 361 3.77 7.10 9.48
CA ILE A 361 3.35 5.73 9.74
C ILE A 361 2.41 5.64 10.93
N VAL A 362 1.47 4.73 10.81
CA VAL A 362 0.70 4.19 11.92
C VAL A 362 1.38 2.89 12.32
N ALA A 363 1.78 2.77 13.58
CA ALA A 363 2.51 1.61 14.10
C ALA A 363 1.95 1.17 15.45
N ALA A 364 2.47 0.10 16.05
CA ALA A 364 2.02 -0.36 17.36
C ALA A 364 2.16 0.75 18.43
N ALA A 365 1.22 0.82 19.38
CA ALA A 365 1.24 1.77 20.49
C ALA A 365 2.61 1.79 21.19
N GLY A 366 3.24 2.95 21.33
CA GLY A 366 4.58 3.11 21.92
C GLY A 366 5.73 3.19 20.91
N SER A 367 5.49 2.87 19.63
CA SER A 367 6.49 3.00 18.56
C SER A 367 7.00 4.44 18.43
N LYS A 368 6.17 5.45 18.70
CA LYS A 368 6.59 6.86 18.68
C LYS A 368 7.65 7.17 19.73
N ALA A 369 7.56 6.56 20.91
CA ALA A 369 8.58 6.72 21.96
C ALA A 369 9.93 6.15 21.51
N VAL A 370 9.91 4.99 20.85
CA VAL A 370 11.11 4.36 20.25
C VAL A 370 11.72 5.27 19.19
N VAL A 371 10.91 5.75 18.25
CA VAL A 371 11.38 6.58 17.13
C VAL A 371 11.89 7.95 17.60
N LYS A 372 11.18 8.63 18.52
CA LYS A 372 11.67 9.89 19.11
C LYS A 372 12.94 9.69 19.92
N ALA A 373 13.09 8.57 20.65
CA ALA A 373 14.34 8.22 21.32
C ALA A 373 15.47 7.97 20.32
N ALA A 374 15.20 7.24 19.23
CA ALA A 374 16.17 7.00 18.16
C ALA A 374 16.68 8.32 17.56
N LYS A 375 15.76 9.25 17.26
CA LYS A 375 16.09 10.59 16.76
C LYS A 375 16.95 11.39 17.74
N PHE A 376 16.64 11.34 19.04
CA PHE A 376 17.45 11.99 20.08
C PHE A 376 18.90 11.46 20.08
N TYR A 377 19.07 10.14 19.99
CA TYR A 377 20.39 9.50 19.94
C TYR A 377 21.01 9.45 18.53
N ARG A 378 20.37 10.06 17.52
CA ARG A 378 20.77 10.06 16.12
C ARG A 378 21.01 8.65 15.56
N LYS A 379 20.11 7.74 15.89
CA LYS A 379 20.11 6.37 15.38
C LYS A 379 19.17 6.30 14.19
N PRO A 380 19.60 5.70 13.06
CA PRO A 380 18.75 5.58 11.90
C PRO A 380 17.56 4.66 12.18
N VAL A 381 16.38 5.07 11.73
CA VAL A 381 15.11 4.36 11.84
C VAL A 381 14.76 3.77 10.47
N ILE A 382 14.68 2.45 10.42
CA ILE A 382 14.31 1.66 9.25
C ILE A 382 12.92 1.08 9.49
N VAL A 383 11.99 1.35 8.59
CA VAL A 383 10.62 0.85 8.66
C VAL A 383 10.41 -0.22 7.60
N LEU A 384 9.95 -1.39 8.01
CA LEU A 384 9.53 -2.44 7.07
C LEU A 384 8.09 -2.16 6.65
N ALA A 385 7.87 -2.01 5.35
CA ALA A 385 6.60 -1.61 4.79
C ALA A 385 6.30 -2.38 3.49
N PRO A 386 5.60 -3.52 3.59
CA PRO A 386 5.03 -4.17 2.41
C PRO A 386 4.10 -3.22 1.64
N THR A 387 4.03 -3.36 0.31
CA THR A 387 3.20 -2.54 -0.58
C THR A 387 1.74 -2.48 -0.17
N TYR A 388 1.15 -3.60 0.24
CA TYR A 388 -0.26 -3.64 0.67
C TYR A 388 -0.55 -2.79 1.92
N LYS A 389 0.47 -2.35 2.68
CA LYS A 389 0.33 -1.43 3.82
C LYS A 389 0.52 0.04 3.44
N LEU A 390 1.02 0.33 2.24
CA LEU A 390 1.15 1.69 1.72
C LEU A 390 -0.24 2.23 1.39
N SER A 391 -0.57 3.43 1.85
CA SER A 391 -1.89 4.01 1.68
C SER A 391 -1.78 5.42 1.10
N PRO A 392 -2.59 5.78 0.10
CA PRO A 392 -2.63 7.13 -0.46
C PRO A 392 -3.43 8.10 0.44
N ALA A 393 -3.86 7.68 1.63
CA ALA A 393 -4.54 8.54 2.57
C ALA A 393 -3.57 9.55 3.20
N TYR A 394 -3.98 10.82 3.29
CA TYR A 394 -3.21 11.87 3.94
C TYR A 394 -3.65 12.06 5.42
N PRO A 395 -2.72 12.22 6.39
CA PRO A 395 -3.04 12.38 7.81
C PRO A 395 -3.51 13.81 8.14
N TYR A 396 -4.73 14.18 7.74
CA TYR A 396 -5.31 15.48 8.12
C TYR A 396 -5.47 15.62 9.64
N ASP A 397 -5.94 14.56 10.30
CA ASP A 397 -6.08 14.47 11.75
C ASP A 397 -5.47 13.15 12.27
N PRO A 398 -4.23 13.20 12.80
CA PRO A 398 -3.56 12.02 13.34
C PRO A 398 -4.34 11.30 14.43
N PHE A 399 -5.20 12.00 15.18
CA PHE A 399 -5.96 11.39 16.28
C PHE A 399 -7.06 10.46 15.79
N GLN A 400 -7.57 10.64 14.57
CA GLN A 400 -8.57 9.76 13.96
C GLN A 400 -7.97 8.43 13.50
N LEU A 401 -6.66 8.39 13.27
CA LEU A 401 -5.95 7.17 12.87
C LEU A 401 -5.69 6.25 14.06
N ILE A 402 -5.70 6.79 15.28
CA ILE A 402 -5.40 6.05 16.51
C ILE A 402 -6.65 5.31 16.98
N GLU A 403 -6.60 3.99 16.90
CA GLU A 403 -7.62 3.11 17.46
C GLU A 403 -7.40 2.87 18.96
N TYR A 404 -8.49 2.86 19.73
CA TYR A 404 -8.46 2.54 21.15
C TYR A 404 -9.03 1.14 21.41
N GLY A 405 -8.32 0.40 22.27
CA GLY A 405 -8.66 -0.95 22.71
C GLY A 405 -9.32 -0.96 24.09
N ASP A 406 -9.43 -2.17 24.65
CA ASP A 406 -9.97 -2.36 25.99
C ASP A 406 -9.03 -1.76 27.06
N ALA A 407 -9.58 -0.91 27.92
CA ALA A 407 -8.87 -0.32 29.05
C ALA A 407 -8.51 -1.36 30.13
N GLY A 408 -9.21 -2.50 30.15
CA GLY A 408 -8.93 -3.62 31.06
C GLY A 408 -7.53 -4.20 30.93
N ARG A 409 -6.86 -4.00 29.79
CA ARG A 409 -5.45 -4.40 29.58
C ARG A 409 -4.45 -3.48 30.27
N VAL A 410 -4.80 -2.22 30.51
CA VAL A 410 -3.95 -1.27 31.23
C VAL A 410 -4.20 -1.38 32.73
N VAL A 411 -5.47 -1.30 33.12
CA VAL A 411 -5.91 -1.40 34.52
C VAL A 411 -6.94 -2.53 34.62
N PRO A 412 -6.60 -3.66 35.28
CA PRO A 412 -7.51 -4.77 35.48
C PRO A 412 -8.80 -4.35 36.18
N PHE A 413 -9.92 -5.01 35.86
CA PHE A 413 -11.22 -4.73 36.48
C PHE A 413 -11.22 -4.94 38.01
N GLN A 414 -10.34 -5.81 38.51
CA GLN A 414 -10.25 -6.17 39.93
C GLN A 414 -9.71 -5.00 40.77
N ASP A 415 -8.95 -4.08 40.18
CA ASP A 415 -8.32 -2.96 40.86
C ASP A 415 -9.26 -1.74 40.94
N GLY A 416 -10.37 -1.93 41.65
CA GLY A 416 -11.45 -0.95 41.77
C GLY A 416 -11.05 0.39 42.39
N GLU A 417 -10.03 0.41 43.26
CA GLU A 417 -9.50 1.65 43.85
C GLU A 417 -8.74 2.50 42.83
N LEU A 418 -7.87 1.88 42.02
CA LEU A 418 -7.15 2.57 40.93
C LEU A 418 -8.13 3.12 39.91
N ARG A 419 -9.17 2.36 39.58
CA ARG A 419 -10.20 2.79 38.62
C ARG A 419 -11.09 3.92 39.14
N ARG A 420 -11.35 3.96 40.46
CA ARG A 420 -12.15 5.00 41.10
C ARG A 420 -11.36 6.29 41.31
N GLY A 421 -10.04 6.20 41.52
CA GLY A 421 -9.16 7.35 41.69
C GLY A 421 -8.77 8.04 40.37
N LEU A 422 -8.84 7.34 39.23
CA LEU A 422 -8.71 7.94 37.91
C LEU A 422 -10.07 8.52 37.46
N ASP A 423 -10.40 9.73 37.93
CA ASP A 423 -11.57 10.51 37.47
C ASP A 423 -11.54 10.81 35.96
N THR A 424 -10.38 10.64 35.31
CA THR A 424 -10.19 10.73 33.87
C THR A 424 -10.12 9.35 33.24
N SER A 425 -10.94 9.12 32.21
CA SER A 425 -11.08 7.85 31.50
C SER A 425 -9.72 7.22 31.16
N VAL A 426 -9.46 6.00 31.66
CA VAL A 426 -8.31 5.19 31.24
C VAL A 426 -8.44 4.89 29.75
N ARG A 427 -7.40 5.20 28.97
CA ARG A 427 -7.35 4.93 27.53
C ARG A 427 -6.24 3.94 27.23
N ASN A 428 -6.55 2.96 26.38
CA ASN A 428 -5.57 2.04 25.83
C ASN A 428 -5.51 2.29 24.32
N ALA A 429 -4.47 2.95 23.83
CA ALA A 429 -4.25 3.08 22.38
C ALA A 429 -3.68 1.76 21.84
N LEU A 430 -4.18 1.27 20.71
CA LEU A 430 -3.64 0.10 20.01
C LEU A 430 -2.51 0.50 19.06
N TYR A 431 -2.68 1.65 18.41
CA TYR A 431 -1.73 2.20 17.46
C TYR A 431 -1.20 3.56 17.90
N ASP A 432 -0.08 3.96 17.32
CA ASP A 432 0.58 5.24 17.50
C ASP A 432 0.87 5.86 16.14
N PHE A 433 0.96 7.20 16.11
CA PHE A 433 1.25 7.95 14.91
C PHE A 433 2.66 8.55 14.97
N VAL A 434 3.49 8.20 13.99
CA VAL A 434 4.87 8.64 13.86
C VAL A 434 5.02 9.48 12.59
N GLU A 435 5.59 10.67 12.75
CA GLU A 435 5.77 11.64 11.67
C GLU A 435 6.89 11.21 10.72
N ALA A 436 6.72 11.50 9.43
CA ALA A 436 7.70 11.19 8.38
C ALA A 436 9.10 11.76 8.69
N ALA A 437 9.16 12.92 9.34
CA ALA A 437 10.41 13.61 9.67
C ALA A 437 11.30 12.88 10.70
N ASP A 438 10.80 11.83 11.35
CA ASP A 438 11.57 11.00 12.27
C ASP A 438 12.00 9.66 11.65
N ILE A 439 11.68 9.41 10.38
CA ILE A 439 11.94 8.15 9.68
C ILE A 439 12.97 8.39 8.58
N ASP A 440 13.99 7.53 8.53
CA ASP A 440 15.09 7.68 7.58
C ASP A 440 14.87 6.85 6.30
N LEU A 441 14.49 5.57 6.46
CA LEU A 441 14.43 4.60 5.37
C LEU A 441 13.23 3.67 5.50
N PHE A 442 12.65 3.32 4.35
CA PHE A 442 11.65 2.27 4.19
C PHE A 442 12.27 1.09 3.45
N VAL A 443 11.91 -0.12 3.87
CA VAL A 443 12.18 -1.35 3.12
C VAL A 443 10.86 -1.90 2.62
N THR A 444 10.69 -1.90 1.31
CA THR A 444 9.50 -2.38 0.61
C THR A 444 9.84 -3.64 -0.20
N ASN A 445 8.83 -4.31 -0.73
CA ASN A 445 9.00 -5.49 -1.59
C ASN A 445 9.15 -5.14 -3.08
N GLN A 446 9.10 -3.86 -3.45
CA GLN A 446 9.27 -3.37 -4.82
C GLN A 446 10.74 -3.10 -5.14
N VAL A 447 11.09 -2.93 -6.42
CA VAL A 447 12.44 -2.54 -6.83
C VAL A 447 12.49 -1.03 -7.10
N PRO A 448 13.37 -0.24 -6.45
CA PRO A 448 14.36 -0.62 -5.45
C PRO A 448 13.74 -0.95 -4.08
N ALA A 449 14.26 -1.98 -3.41
CA ALA A 449 13.73 -2.47 -2.12
C ALA A 449 13.91 -1.50 -0.96
N VAL A 450 14.91 -0.62 -1.04
CA VAL A 450 15.18 0.38 0.00
C VAL A 450 14.88 1.75 -0.56
N VAL A 451 13.97 2.45 0.10
CA VAL A 451 13.39 3.71 -0.36
C VAL A 451 13.57 4.76 0.74
N SER A 452 14.00 5.97 0.35
CA SER A 452 14.01 7.10 1.29
C SER A 452 12.59 7.64 1.48
N THR A 453 12.30 8.16 2.67
CA THR A 453 11.01 8.79 3.01
C THR A 453 10.53 9.79 1.94
N CYS A 454 11.42 10.59 1.35
CA CYS A 454 11.06 11.56 0.31
C CYS A 454 10.68 10.96 -1.05
N TYR A 455 11.04 9.70 -1.32
CA TYR A 455 10.67 9.01 -2.57
C TYR A 455 9.40 8.17 -2.42
N LEU A 456 8.95 7.95 -1.18
CA LEU A 456 7.82 7.09 -0.86
C LEU A 456 6.52 7.56 -1.52
N TYR A 457 6.30 8.88 -1.62
CA TYR A 457 5.11 9.43 -2.30
C TYR A 457 4.97 8.91 -3.74
N ARG A 458 6.10 8.70 -4.44
CA ARG A 458 6.09 8.20 -5.82
C ARG A 458 5.73 6.72 -5.84
N VAL A 459 6.28 5.93 -4.91
CA VAL A 459 5.93 4.50 -4.77
C VAL A 459 4.45 4.32 -4.47
N VAL A 460 3.86 5.22 -3.67
CA VAL A 460 2.42 5.23 -3.38
C VAL A 460 1.63 5.62 -4.64
N ARG A 461 1.96 6.75 -5.28
CA ARG A 461 1.23 7.23 -6.47
C ARG A 461 1.32 6.28 -7.67
N ASP A 462 2.43 5.57 -7.83
CA ASP A 462 2.60 4.59 -8.91
C ASP A 462 1.70 3.34 -8.69
N GLN A 463 1.07 3.16 -7.52
CA GLN A 463 0.20 2.02 -7.19
C GLN A 463 -1.30 2.35 -7.16
N TYR A 464 -1.66 3.63 -7.20
CA TYR A 464 -3.02 4.08 -6.95
C TYR A 464 -3.43 5.17 -7.92
N ASP A 465 -4.66 5.06 -8.44
CA ASP A 465 -5.28 6.12 -9.20
C ASP A 465 -5.80 7.25 -8.31
N GLU A 466 -5.65 8.49 -8.80
CA GLU A 466 -6.10 9.70 -8.10
C GLU A 466 -7.62 9.73 -7.88
N GLU A 467 -8.38 9.11 -8.78
CA GLU A 467 -9.85 9.07 -8.70
C GLU A 467 -10.37 8.18 -7.56
N ASP A 468 -9.56 7.24 -7.08
CA ASP A 468 -9.94 6.28 -6.06
C ASP A 468 -9.26 6.60 -4.70
N VAL A 469 -8.69 7.81 -4.57
CA VAL A 469 -8.14 8.32 -3.30
C VAL A 469 -9.26 8.55 -2.26
N GLU A 470 -10.46 8.89 -2.70
CA GLU A 470 -11.65 9.02 -1.86
C GLU A 470 -12.69 7.98 -2.32
N LEU A 471 -12.91 6.94 -1.49
CA LEU A 471 -13.86 5.85 -1.75
C LEU A 471 -15.06 5.91 -0.81
#